data_AF-A0AAV9MVT6-F1
#
_entry.id   AF-A0AAV9MVT6-F1
#
_cell.length_a   1.000
_cell.length_b   1.000
_cell.length_c   1.000
_cell.angle_alpha   90.00
_cell.angle_beta   90.00
_cell.angle_gamma   90.00
#
_symmetry.space_group_name_H-M   'P 1'
#
loop_
_entity.id
_entity.type
_entity.pdbx_description
1 polymer ?
#
loop_
_entity_poly.entity_id
_entity_poly.type
_entity_poly.pdbx_seq_one_letter_code
_entity_poly.pdbx_strand_id
1 'polypeptide(L)'
;MIKRSTAPPPWRHESELAMVRDWFYAQHARADAFSAPPGDMRQRAVDRVNLWLFKAGALPPAVLSTASLTEAVIHHDRVRKTTGDDGRALVDLTISGQALQSIYAMAFARFVNAFVDRDVARAHTADLMVHDSSDDGDETTTNTGTGGNGTTSTARGESSMYAHAATIGMPEAFVDLRHQVAHGELPSLIYLRKMTLSALEWLWERWWVKNATGDPTRALLELAERRQLSMEVQMARNHEHQGLDIESPESG
;
A
#
# COMPACT_ATOMS: atom_id res chain seq x y z
N MET A 1 4.27 5.68 32.09
CA MET A 1 4.07 6.65 30.98
C MET A 1 5.10 6.33 29.89
N ILE A 2 4.79 5.37 29.00
CA ILE A 2 5.76 4.81 28.05
C ILE A 2 5.87 5.75 26.85
N LYS A 3 7.02 6.41 26.70
CA LYS A 3 7.36 7.23 25.52
C LYS A 3 7.38 6.31 24.30
N ARG A 4 6.39 6.43 23.41
CA ARG A 4 6.44 5.82 22.08
C ARG A 4 7.66 6.40 21.38
N SER A 5 8.63 5.56 21.01
CA SER A 5 9.72 5.97 20.11
C SER A 5 9.08 6.32 18.76
N THR A 6 8.78 7.60 18.55
CA THR A 6 8.23 8.11 17.30
C THR A 6 9.40 8.55 16.44
N ALA A 7 9.94 7.64 15.64
CA ALA A 7 10.72 8.04 14.48
C ALA A 7 9.91 9.12 13.73
N PRO A 8 10.57 10.22 13.28
CA PRO A 8 9.86 11.27 12.59
C PRO A 8 9.15 10.70 11.37
N PRO A 9 7.94 11.20 11.05
CA PRO A 9 7.22 10.72 9.88
C PRO A 9 8.07 10.89 8.60
N PRO A 10 7.90 10.00 7.63
CA PRO A 10 8.69 10.00 6.39
C PRO A 10 8.35 11.18 5.47
N TRP A 11 7.14 11.74 5.59
CA TRP A 11 6.67 12.94 4.91
C TRP A 11 7.25 14.20 5.54
N ARG A 12 7.51 15.21 4.71
CA ARG A 12 8.14 16.48 5.16
C ARG A 12 7.17 17.34 5.97
N HIS A 13 5.91 17.36 5.55
CA HIS A 13 4.84 18.15 6.13
C HIS A 13 3.54 17.35 6.11
N GLU A 14 2.63 17.62 7.05
CA GLU A 14 1.29 17.01 7.08
C GLU A 14 0.49 17.27 5.80
N SER A 15 0.80 18.37 5.09
CA SER A 15 0.24 18.68 3.78
C SER A 15 0.62 17.66 2.71
N GLU A 16 1.80 17.01 2.79
CA GLU A 16 2.19 15.96 1.84
C GLU A 16 1.34 14.70 2.03
N LEU A 17 1.06 14.34 3.28
CA LEU A 17 0.20 13.20 3.58
C LEU A 17 -1.25 13.47 3.14
N ALA A 18 -1.76 14.68 3.37
CA ALA A 18 -3.07 15.11 2.89
C ALA A 18 -3.18 15.12 1.35
N MET A 19 -2.12 15.54 0.65
CA MET A 19 -2.08 15.50 -0.81
C MET A 19 -2.13 14.05 -1.33
N VAL A 20 -1.35 13.14 -0.74
CA VAL A 20 -1.36 11.72 -1.12
C VAL A 20 -2.70 11.06 -0.80
N ARG A 21 -3.32 11.41 0.34
CA ARG A 21 -4.69 11.02 0.67
C ARG A 21 -5.65 11.39 -0.47
N ASP A 22 -5.61 12.64 -0.91
CA ASP A 22 -6.53 13.14 -1.94
C ASP A 22 -6.27 12.51 -3.31
N TRP A 23 -5.03 12.13 -3.62
CA TRP A 23 -4.71 11.37 -4.83
C TRP A 23 -5.19 9.92 -4.80
N PHE A 24 -5.18 9.26 -3.63
CA PHE A 24 -5.77 7.93 -3.46
C PHE A 24 -7.30 7.97 -3.49
N TYR A 25 -7.88 8.96 -2.83
CA TYR A 25 -9.32 9.08 -2.57
C TYR A 25 -9.91 10.33 -3.22
N ALA A 26 -9.77 10.45 -4.53
CA ALA A 26 -10.26 11.61 -5.29
C ALA A 26 -11.75 11.90 -5.06
N GLN A 27 -12.55 10.86 -4.79
CA GLN A 27 -13.98 10.97 -4.45
C GLN A 27 -14.26 11.68 -3.12
N HIS A 28 -13.30 11.70 -2.20
CA HIS A 28 -13.40 12.35 -0.89
C HIS A 28 -12.58 13.65 -0.82
N ALA A 29 -11.77 13.93 -1.84
CA ALA A 29 -11.00 15.16 -1.92
C ALA A 29 -11.95 16.36 -2.09
N ARG A 30 -11.67 17.45 -1.37
CA ARG A 30 -12.36 18.73 -1.57
C ARG A 30 -11.88 19.32 -2.90
N ALA A 31 -12.59 19.01 -3.99
CA ALA A 31 -12.31 19.61 -5.27
C ALA A 31 -12.80 21.07 -5.29
N ASP A 32 -11.90 22.00 -5.64
CA ASP A 32 -12.32 23.33 -6.05
C ASP A 32 -13.14 23.20 -7.33
N ALA A 33 -14.41 23.62 -7.29
CA ALA A 33 -15.36 23.51 -8.41
C ALA A 33 -14.88 24.18 -9.72
N PHE A 34 -13.83 25.00 -9.65
CA PHE A 34 -13.26 25.76 -10.76
C PHE A 34 -11.96 25.16 -11.33
N SER A 35 -11.43 24.08 -10.72
CA SER A 35 -10.24 23.40 -11.23
C SER A 35 -10.63 22.25 -12.16
N ALA A 36 -9.96 22.13 -13.31
CA ALA A 36 -10.10 20.96 -14.16
C ALA A 36 -9.77 19.70 -13.33
N PRO A 37 -10.56 18.61 -13.44
CA PRO A 37 -10.30 17.40 -12.67
C PRO A 37 -8.90 16.91 -13.02
N PRO A 38 -7.99 16.79 -12.03
CA PRO A 38 -6.67 16.24 -12.29
C PRO A 38 -6.85 14.85 -12.92
N GLY A 39 -6.03 14.52 -13.93
CA GLY A 39 -5.95 13.15 -14.45
C GLY A 39 -5.65 12.15 -13.32
N ASP A 40 -5.73 10.85 -13.61
CA ASP A 40 -5.53 9.81 -12.59
C ASP A 40 -4.19 9.95 -11.84
N MET A 41 -4.25 10.42 -10.59
CA MET A 41 -3.08 10.66 -9.73
C MET A 41 -2.69 9.45 -8.88
N ARG A 42 -3.46 8.34 -8.96
CA ARG A 42 -3.25 7.17 -8.10
C ARG A 42 -1.85 6.57 -8.27
N GLN A 43 -1.32 6.53 -9.51
CA GLN A 43 0.04 6.06 -9.74
C GLN A 43 1.08 6.93 -9.02
N ARG A 44 0.94 8.26 -9.08
CA ARG A 44 1.86 9.18 -8.40
C ARG A 44 1.80 9.02 -6.88
N ALA A 45 0.62 8.72 -6.34
CA ALA A 45 0.44 8.41 -4.92
C ALA A 45 1.21 7.14 -4.52
N VAL A 46 1.10 6.06 -5.32
CA VAL A 46 1.86 4.82 -5.12
C VAL A 46 3.37 5.09 -5.17
N ASP A 47 3.84 5.83 -6.18
CA ASP A 47 5.25 6.18 -6.32
C ASP A 47 5.76 6.99 -5.10
N ARG A 48 4.94 7.92 -4.59
CA ARG A 48 5.26 8.70 -3.41
C ARG A 48 5.38 7.83 -2.16
N VAL A 49 4.47 6.88 -1.97
CA VAL A 49 4.52 5.91 -0.86
C VAL A 49 5.77 5.04 -0.96
N ASN A 50 6.13 4.56 -2.16
CA ASN A 50 7.34 3.78 -2.36
C ASN A 50 8.61 4.58 -2.04
N LEU A 51 8.65 5.88 -2.38
CA LEU A 51 9.74 6.77 -1.98
C LEU A 51 9.83 6.93 -0.46
N TRP A 52 8.70 7.05 0.23
CA TRP A 52 8.68 7.09 1.70
C TRP A 52 9.15 5.78 2.32
N LEU A 53 8.76 4.64 1.74
CA LEU A 53 9.18 3.32 2.20
C LEU A 53 10.69 3.15 2.03
N PHE A 54 11.24 3.53 0.88
CA PHE A 54 12.68 3.48 0.63
C PHE A 54 13.47 4.37 1.60
N LYS A 55 12.96 5.58 1.89
CA LYS A 55 13.63 6.55 2.76
C LYS A 55 13.59 6.15 4.24
N ALA A 56 12.45 5.68 4.74
CA ALA A 56 12.24 5.45 6.17
C ALA A 56 12.32 3.99 6.60
N GLY A 57 12.33 3.04 5.65
CA GLY A 57 12.38 1.60 5.90
C GLY A 57 11.07 1.00 6.43
N ALA A 58 10.24 1.80 7.11
CA ALA A 58 8.94 1.37 7.63
C ALA A 58 7.88 2.47 7.49
N LEU A 59 6.64 2.05 7.21
CA LEU A 59 5.48 2.93 7.06
C LEU A 59 4.27 2.39 7.84
N PRO A 60 3.28 3.24 8.16
CA PRO A 60 2.01 2.76 8.69
C PRO A 60 1.38 1.72 7.74
N PRO A 61 0.85 0.58 8.26
CA PRO A 61 0.25 -0.47 7.45
C PRO A 61 -0.85 0.05 6.53
N ALA A 62 -1.67 0.98 7.03
CA ALA A 62 -2.73 1.59 6.25
C ALA A 62 -2.22 2.25 4.97
N VAL A 63 -1.08 2.95 5.02
CA VAL A 63 -0.50 3.63 3.85
C VAL A 63 0.02 2.60 2.85
N LEU A 64 0.72 1.56 3.31
CA LEU A 64 1.24 0.49 2.46
C LEU A 64 0.13 -0.34 1.82
N SER A 65 -0.86 -0.75 2.61
CA SER A 65 -2.02 -1.50 2.12
C SER A 65 -2.80 -0.69 1.10
N THR A 66 -3.00 0.62 1.33
CA THR A 66 -3.66 1.51 0.37
C THR A 66 -2.90 1.54 -0.96
N ALA A 67 -1.57 1.71 -0.92
CA ALA A 67 -0.76 1.71 -2.13
C ALA A 67 -0.82 0.38 -2.89
N SER A 68 -0.65 -0.75 -2.19
CA SER A 68 -0.67 -2.09 -2.81
C SER A 68 -2.03 -2.45 -3.39
N LEU A 69 -3.13 -2.14 -2.70
CA LEU A 69 -4.50 -2.36 -3.19
C LEU A 69 -4.80 -1.45 -4.39
N THR A 70 -4.37 -0.19 -4.34
CA THR A 70 -4.56 0.77 -5.44
C THR A 70 -3.78 0.35 -6.69
N GLU A 71 -2.56 -0.15 -6.53
CA GLU A 71 -1.74 -0.66 -7.64
C GLU A 71 -2.47 -1.80 -8.38
N ALA A 72 -3.08 -2.74 -7.65
CA ALA A 72 -3.90 -3.80 -8.25
C ALA A 72 -5.07 -3.24 -9.10
N VAL A 73 -5.72 -2.18 -8.63
CA VAL A 73 -6.78 -1.48 -9.37
C VAL A 73 -6.24 -0.79 -10.62
N ILE A 74 -5.09 -0.13 -10.53
CA ILE A 74 -4.44 0.52 -11.69
C ILE A 74 -4.09 -0.52 -12.76
N HIS A 75 -3.53 -1.67 -12.37
CA HIS A 75 -3.22 -2.75 -13.32
C HIS A 75 -4.47 -3.25 -14.06
N HIS A 76 -5.58 -3.43 -13.34
CA HIS A 76 -6.86 -3.80 -13.94
C HIS A 76 -7.35 -2.75 -14.96
N ASP A 77 -7.33 -1.47 -14.57
CA ASP A 77 -7.80 -0.38 -15.44
C ASP A 77 -6.94 -0.24 -16.70
N ARG A 78 -5.63 -0.49 -16.61
CA ARG A 78 -4.71 -0.53 -17.76
C ARG A 78 -5.09 -1.65 -18.73
N VAL A 79 -5.28 -2.87 -18.25
CA VAL A 79 -5.70 -4.02 -19.08
C VAL A 79 -7.04 -3.76 -19.76
N ARG A 80 -7.99 -3.14 -19.04
CA ARG A 80 -9.30 -2.77 -19.59
C ARG A 80 -9.21 -1.70 -20.67
N LYS A 81 -8.32 -0.72 -20.52
CA LYS A 81 -8.08 0.33 -21.54
C LYS A 81 -7.40 -0.23 -22.78
N THR A 82 -6.43 -1.14 -22.64
CA THR A 82 -5.74 -1.75 -23.79
C THR A 82 -6.62 -2.73 -24.58
N THR A 83 -7.70 -3.22 -23.98
CA THR A 83 -8.68 -4.10 -24.63
C THR A 83 -9.87 -3.34 -25.22
N GLY A 84 -9.96 -2.02 -24.99
CA GLY A 84 -11.06 -1.17 -25.46
C GLY A 84 -10.72 -0.36 -26.72
N ASP A 85 -11.67 -0.38 -27.65
CA ASP A 85 -11.91 0.45 -28.86
C ASP A 85 -11.29 0.06 -30.22
N ASP A 86 -10.06 -0.46 -30.33
CA ASP A 86 -9.48 -0.68 -31.68
C ASP A 86 -9.29 -2.15 -32.12
N GLY A 87 -9.67 -3.13 -31.30
CA GLY A 87 -9.62 -4.57 -31.66
C GLY A 87 -8.22 -5.13 -31.99
N ARG A 88 -7.20 -4.28 -32.12
CA ARG A 88 -5.80 -4.63 -32.27
C ARG A 88 -5.16 -4.62 -30.90
N ALA A 89 -5.34 -5.73 -30.18
CA ALA A 89 -4.43 -6.03 -29.08
C ALA A 89 -3.01 -6.00 -29.65
N LEU A 90 -2.16 -5.10 -29.14
CA LEU A 90 -0.72 -5.25 -29.23
C LEU A 90 -0.39 -6.53 -28.47
N VAL A 91 -0.43 -7.63 -29.21
CA VAL A 91 -0.22 -9.01 -28.78
C VAL A 91 1.21 -9.14 -28.28
N ASP A 92 1.45 -8.78 -27.01
CA ASP A 92 2.40 -9.49 -26.10
C ASP A 92 2.48 -8.92 -24.66
N LEU A 93 1.91 -7.74 -24.36
CA LEU A 93 2.11 -7.06 -23.06
C LEU A 93 0.89 -7.08 -22.12
N THR A 94 -0.19 -7.77 -22.47
CA THR A 94 -1.40 -7.80 -21.65
C THR A 94 -1.26 -8.79 -20.50
N ILE A 95 -1.47 -8.33 -19.27
CA ILE A 95 -1.50 -9.18 -18.06
C ILE A 95 -2.65 -10.18 -18.21
N SER A 96 -2.36 -11.48 -18.12
CA SER A 96 -3.36 -12.54 -18.13
C SER A 96 -4.40 -12.36 -17.02
N GLY A 97 -5.65 -12.77 -17.25
CA GLY A 97 -6.71 -12.72 -16.24
C GLY A 97 -6.33 -13.45 -14.94
N GLN A 98 -5.63 -14.58 -15.05
CA GLN A 98 -5.10 -15.32 -13.89
C GLN A 98 -4.01 -14.52 -13.15
N ALA A 99 -3.10 -13.87 -13.88
CA ALA A 99 -2.09 -13.01 -13.28
C ALA A 99 -2.73 -11.83 -12.53
N LEU A 100 -3.80 -11.26 -13.08
CA LEU A 100 -4.54 -10.19 -12.43
C LEU A 100 -5.25 -10.67 -11.14
N GLN A 101 -5.85 -11.87 -11.16
CA GLN A 101 -6.38 -12.49 -9.93
C GLN A 101 -5.29 -12.66 -8.87
N SER A 102 -4.10 -13.14 -9.25
CA SER A 102 -2.96 -13.27 -8.33
C SER A 102 -2.48 -11.93 -7.77
N ILE A 103 -2.46 -10.87 -8.58
CA ILE A 103 -2.11 -9.52 -8.14
C ILE A 103 -3.08 -9.04 -7.05
N TYR A 104 -4.39 -9.15 -7.30
CA TYR A 104 -5.39 -8.78 -6.30
C TYR A 104 -5.32 -9.63 -5.04
N ALA A 105 -5.24 -10.96 -5.20
CA ALA A 105 -5.18 -11.90 -4.09
C ALA A 105 -3.97 -11.62 -3.19
N MET A 106 -2.79 -11.40 -3.77
CA MET A 106 -1.59 -11.10 -3.01
C MET A 106 -1.65 -9.73 -2.33
N ALA A 107 -2.15 -8.69 -3.01
CA ALA A 107 -2.35 -7.38 -2.40
C ALA A 107 -3.33 -7.46 -1.21
N PHE A 108 -4.41 -8.22 -1.36
CA PHE A 108 -5.42 -8.39 -0.32
C PHE A 108 -4.91 -9.20 0.87
N ALA A 109 -4.19 -10.31 0.64
CA ALA A 109 -3.58 -11.10 1.70
C ALA A 109 -2.57 -10.28 2.52
N ARG A 110 -1.74 -9.46 1.84
CA ARG A 110 -0.82 -8.53 2.53
C ARG A 110 -1.57 -7.50 3.38
N PHE A 111 -2.68 -6.96 2.87
CA PHE A 111 -3.53 -6.06 3.63
C PHE A 111 -4.04 -6.71 4.92
N VAL A 112 -4.69 -7.88 4.84
CA VAL A 112 -5.24 -8.53 6.04
C VAL A 112 -4.15 -8.88 7.03
N ASN A 113 -3.06 -9.50 6.58
CA ASN A 113 -1.93 -9.87 7.43
C ASN A 113 -1.28 -8.65 8.12
N ALA A 114 -1.16 -7.51 7.43
CA ALA A 114 -0.55 -6.30 7.99
C ALA A 114 -1.31 -5.71 9.18
N PHE A 115 -2.60 -6.01 9.31
CA PHE A 115 -3.43 -5.59 10.44
C PHE A 115 -3.65 -6.71 11.45
N VAL A 116 -3.75 -7.97 11.01
CA VAL A 116 -4.06 -9.07 11.90
C VAL A 116 -2.83 -9.69 12.57
N ASP A 117 -1.69 -9.77 11.87
CA ASP A 117 -0.46 -10.37 12.41
C ASP A 117 0.35 -9.39 13.28
N ARG A 118 0.10 -8.08 13.13
CA ARG A 118 0.94 -7.02 13.74
C ARG A 118 0.84 -6.97 15.26
N ASP A 119 -0.31 -7.29 15.83
CA ASP A 119 -0.46 -7.36 17.29
C ASP A 119 -0.07 -8.73 17.86
N VAL A 120 -0.12 -9.80 17.07
CA VAL A 120 0.44 -11.12 17.46
C VAL A 120 1.96 -11.04 17.56
N ALA A 121 2.63 -10.42 16.58
CA ALA A 121 4.06 -10.13 16.66
C ALA A 121 4.41 -9.21 17.84
N ARG A 122 3.56 -8.21 18.13
CA ARG A 122 3.73 -7.32 19.29
C ARG A 122 3.49 -8.02 20.62
N ALA A 123 2.52 -8.94 20.68
CA ALA A 123 2.21 -9.76 21.85
C ALA A 123 3.33 -10.76 22.13
N HIS A 124 3.83 -11.49 21.12
CA HIS A 124 4.99 -12.37 21.26
C HIS A 124 6.26 -11.62 21.65
N THR A 125 6.50 -10.44 21.08
CA THR A 125 7.64 -9.60 21.49
C THR A 125 7.50 -9.12 22.94
N ALA A 126 6.28 -8.76 23.37
CA ALA A 126 6.02 -8.35 24.75
C ALA A 126 6.20 -9.52 25.73
N ASP A 127 5.74 -10.72 25.39
CA ASP A 127 5.86 -11.93 26.19
C ASP A 127 7.33 -12.36 26.36
N LEU A 128 8.12 -12.31 25.28
CA LEU A 128 9.56 -12.55 25.30
C LEU A 128 10.33 -11.53 26.15
N MET A 129 9.82 -10.30 26.29
CA MET A 129 10.42 -9.25 27.12
C MET A 129 10.03 -9.33 28.60
N VAL A 130 8.97 -10.07 28.96
CA VAL A 130 8.51 -10.23 30.35
C VAL A 130 9.27 -11.36 31.07
N HIS A 131 9.90 -12.28 30.33
CA HIS A 131 10.67 -13.39 30.89
C HIS A 131 12.15 -13.07 31.23
N ASP A 132 12.63 -11.84 31.01
CA ASP A 132 14.04 -11.44 31.25
C ASP A 132 14.22 -10.59 32.52
N SER A 133 13.38 -10.77 33.54
CA SER A 133 13.51 -10.05 34.82
C SER A 133 13.11 -10.94 35.99
N SER A 134 14.13 -11.51 36.64
CA SER A 134 14.09 -12.29 37.91
C SER A 134 13.48 -13.70 37.75
N ASP A 135 14.02 -14.81 38.25
CA ASP A 135 14.75 -15.05 39.50
C ASP A 135 15.44 -16.43 39.47
N ASP A 136 16.36 -16.60 40.41
CA ASP A 136 17.30 -17.68 40.70
C ASP A 136 16.66 -19.04 41.07
N GLY A 137 17.43 -20.11 40.82
CA GLY A 137 17.45 -21.44 41.49
C GLY A 137 16.16 -22.21 41.82
N ASP A 138 15.99 -23.42 41.26
CA ASP A 138 16.03 -24.73 41.97
C ASP A 138 15.54 -25.90 41.07
N GLU A 139 15.81 -27.11 41.55
CA GLU A 139 16.18 -28.36 40.90
C GLU A 139 15.03 -29.29 40.41
N THR A 140 15.37 -30.08 39.37
CA THR A 140 14.93 -31.45 38.99
C THR A 140 13.48 -31.90 39.23
N THR A 141 12.77 -32.27 38.15
CA THR A 141 12.29 -33.66 38.00
C THR A 141 11.90 -34.03 36.57
N THR A 142 12.39 -35.21 36.19
CA THR A 142 12.10 -36.02 35.01
C THR A 142 10.62 -36.26 34.74
N ASN A 143 10.20 -36.22 33.48
CA ASN A 143 9.32 -37.25 32.94
C ASN A 143 9.43 -37.41 31.42
N THR A 144 9.86 -38.62 31.05
CA THR A 144 9.81 -39.24 29.74
C THR A 144 8.37 -39.58 29.36
N GLY A 145 7.96 -39.19 28.14
CA GLY A 145 6.63 -39.49 27.59
C GLY A 145 6.65 -39.45 26.07
N THR A 146 6.88 -40.62 25.48
CA THR A 146 6.82 -40.99 24.07
C THR A 146 5.47 -40.68 23.41
N GLY A 147 5.47 -40.30 22.12
CA GLY A 147 4.33 -40.54 21.22
C GLY A 147 4.00 -39.38 20.29
N GLY A 148 4.12 -39.61 18.98
CA GLY A 148 3.98 -38.59 17.96
C GLY A 148 2.56 -38.10 17.68
N ASN A 149 2.48 -36.90 17.09
CA ASN A 149 1.66 -36.62 15.92
C ASN A 149 2.02 -35.22 15.38
N GLY A 150 2.85 -35.20 14.34
CA GLY A 150 3.01 -34.04 13.49
C GLY A 150 1.81 -33.96 12.54
N THR A 151 0.70 -33.40 12.99
CA THR A 151 -0.40 -33.00 12.12
C THR A 151 -1.23 -31.92 12.82
N THR A 152 -1.51 -30.84 12.07
CA THR A 152 -2.44 -29.74 12.37
C THR A 152 -1.96 -28.64 13.35
N SER A 153 -1.16 -27.71 12.83
CA SER A 153 -0.92 -26.37 13.43
C SER A 153 -1.58 -25.26 12.59
N THR A 154 -2.77 -25.48 12.05
CA THR A 154 -3.52 -24.46 11.27
C THR A 154 -4.73 -23.89 12.05
N ALA A 155 -5.40 -24.70 12.88
CA ALA A 155 -6.64 -24.31 13.56
C ALA A 155 -6.49 -23.19 14.63
N ARG A 156 -5.35 -23.14 15.33
CA ARG A 156 -5.12 -22.16 16.42
C ARG A 156 -4.83 -20.76 15.89
N GLY A 157 -4.18 -20.66 14.72
CA GLY A 157 -3.90 -19.38 14.05
C GLY A 157 -5.14 -18.79 13.36
N GLU A 158 -5.98 -19.63 12.76
CA GLU A 158 -7.18 -19.19 12.06
C GLU A 158 -8.23 -18.60 13.01
N SER A 159 -8.52 -19.28 14.13
CA SER A 159 -9.44 -18.76 15.15
C SER A 159 -8.94 -17.46 15.78
N SER A 160 -7.62 -17.33 15.93
CA SER A 160 -6.97 -16.11 16.42
C SER A 160 -7.12 -14.94 15.43
N MET A 161 -7.01 -15.21 14.12
CA MET A 161 -7.14 -14.21 13.06
C MET A 161 -8.54 -13.55 13.05
N TYR A 162 -9.61 -14.34 13.18
CA TYR A 162 -10.98 -13.83 13.28
C TYR A 162 -11.21 -13.02 14.57
N ALA A 163 -10.76 -13.53 15.72
CA ALA A 163 -10.90 -12.84 17.00
C ALA A 163 -10.19 -11.47 17.00
N HIS A 164 -9.01 -11.41 16.37
CA HIS A 164 -8.27 -10.17 16.26
C HIS A 164 -8.92 -9.20 15.27
N ALA A 165 -9.37 -9.68 14.11
CA ALA A 165 -10.11 -8.87 13.13
C ALA A 165 -11.34 -8.20 13.77
N ALA A 166 -12.09 -8.94 14.60
CA ALA A 166 -13.21 -8.40 15.35
C ALA A 166 -12.80 -7.27 16.30
N THR A 167 -11.65 -7.40 16.97
CA THR A 167 -11.12 -6.40 17.91
C THR A 167 -10.81 -5.07 17.22
N ILE A 168 -10.25 -5.10 16.00
CA ILE A 168 -9.93 -3.90 15.23
C ILE A 168 -11.12 -3.41 14.37
N GLY A 169 -12.25 -4.12 14.40
CA GLY A 169 -13.43 -3.83 13.59
C GLY A 169 -13.20 -4.04 12.09
N MET A 170 -12.35 -5.02 11.73
CA MET A 170 -12.16 -5.49 10.36
C MET A 170 -13.31 -6.44 9.98
N PRO A 171 -13.95 -6.27 8.81
CA PRO A 171 -14.98 -7.18 8.33
C PRO A 171 -14.52 -8.63 8.24
N GLU A 172 -15.34 -9.56 8.74
CA GLU A 172 -15.09 -11.01 8.68
C GLU A 172 -14.84 -11.50 7.25
N ALA A 173 -15.62 -10.97 6.28
CA ALA A 173 -15.45 -11.28 4.86
C ALA A 173 -14.04 -11.00 4.30
N PHE A 174 -13.26 -10.10 4.92
CA PHE A 174 -11.87 -9.86 4.53
C PHE A 174 -10.97 -11.01 4.99
N VAL A 175 -11.22 -11.52 6.20
CA VAL A 175 -10.54 -12.66 6.78
C VAL A 175 -10.87 -13.93 6.00
N ASP A 176 -12.14 -14.15 5.66
CA ASP A 176 -12.60 -15.26 4.82
C ASP A 176 -11.88 -15.28 3.48
N LEU A 177 -11.83 -14.13 2.80
CA LEU A 177 -11.15 -14.02 1.51
C LEU A 177 -9.65 -14.32 1.64
N ARG A 178 -8.99 -13.84 2.69
CA ARG A 178 -7.58 -14.16 2.92
C ARG A 178 -7.39 -15.66 3.18
N HIS A 179 -8.31 -16.31 3.90
CA HIS A 179 -8.25 -17.75 4.14
C HIS A 179 -8.38 -18.55 2.83
N GLN A 180 -9.34 -18.20 1.96
CA GLN A 180 -9.49 -18.80 0.63
C GLN A 180 -8.22 -18.64 -0.21
N VAL A 181 -7.66 -17.43 -0.28
CA VAL A 181 -6.42 -17.15 -1.02
C VAL A 181 -5.24 -17.98 -0.50
N ALA A 182 -5.13 -18.17 0.82
CA ALA A 182 -4.05 -18.97 1.42
C ALA A 182 -4.13 -20.46 1.06
N HIS A 183 -5.34 -20.98 0.84
CA HIS A 183 -5.57 -22.35 0.37
C HIS A 183 -5.50 -22.49 -1.15
N GLY A 184 -5.16 -21.42 -1.87
CA GLY A 184 -5.07 -21.42 -3.33
C GLY A 184 -6.42 -21.32 -4.04
N GLU A 185 -7.51 -21.10 -3.31
CA GLU A 185 -8.84 -20.90 -3.86
C GLU A 185 -8.99 -19.43 -4.29
N LEU A 186 -8.65 -19.13 -5.54
CA LEU A 186 -8.74 -17.78 -6.10
C LEU A 186 -10.18 -17.49 -6.58
N PRO A 187 -10.91 -16.55 -5.94
CA PRO A 187 -12.25 -16.20 -6.38
C PRO A 187 -12.23 -15.46 -7.72
N SER A 188 -13.42 -15.23 -8.27
CA SER A 188 -13.57 -14.42 -9.49
C SER A 188 -12.93 -13.04 -9.34
N LEU A 189 -12.36 -12.54 -10.45
CA LEU A 189 -11.75 -11.20 -10.50
C LEU A 189 -12.73 -10.09 -10.08
N ILE A 190 -14.01 -10.25 -10.38
CA ILE A 190 -15.08 -9.31 -10.00
C ILE A 190 -15.20 -9.25 -8.48
N TYR A 191 -15.21 -10.42 -7.82
CA TYR A 191 -15.28 -10.50 -6.37
C TYR A 191 -14.04 -9.91 -5.71
N LEU A 192 -12.85 -10.27 -6.18
CA LEU A 192 -11.57 -9.71 -5.71
C LEU A 192 -11.56 -8.18 -5.79
N ARG A 193 -11.97 -7.62 -6.93
CA ARG A 193 -12.06 -6.17 -7.13
C ARG A 193 -13.06 -5.53 -6.15
N LYS A 194 -14.25 -6.12 -5.98
CA LYS A 194 -15.26 -5.63 -5.03
C LYS A 194 -14.69 -5.58 -3.61
N MET A 195 -14.01 -6.64 -3.19
CA MET A 195 -13.41 -6.74 -1.86
C MET A 195 -12.28 -5.73 -1.68
N THR A 196 -11.43 -5.54 -2.68
CA THR A 196 -10.38 -4.51 -2.67
C THR A 196 -10.95 -3.10 -2.53
N LEU A 197 -12.02 -2.75 -3.24
CA LEU A 197 -12.66 -1.43 -3.09
C LEU A 197 -13.27 -1.25 -1.70
N SER A 198 -13.90 -2.30 -1.15
CA SER A 198 -14.41 -2.30 0.23
C SER A 198 -13.28 -2.12 1.25
N ALA A 199 -12.12 -2.76 1.04
CA ALA A 199 -10.95 -2.60 1.90
C ALA A 199 -10.36 -1.19 1.84
N LEU A 200 -10.35 -0.54 0.67
CA LEU A 200 -9.93 0.86 0.53
C LEU A 200 -10.89 1.79 1.31
N GLU A 201 -12.20 1.58 1.23
CA GLU A 201 -13.17 2.37 2.01
C GLU A 201 -12.99 2.14 3.52
N TRP A 202 -12.76 0.90 3.94
CA TRP A 202 -12.48 0.59 5.34
C TRP A 202 -11.20 1.29 5.84
N LEU A 203 -10.14 1.31 5.02
CA LEU A 203 -8.89 2.04 5.32
C LEU A 203 -9.13 3.55 5.42
N TRP A 204 -10.00 4.09 4.57
CA TRP A 204 -10.41 5.49 4.62
C TRP A 204 -11.02 5.85 5.98
N GLU A 205 -12.08 5.14 6.38
CA GLU A 205 -12.83 5.38 7.62
C GLU A 205 -11.97 5.14 8.88
N ARG A 206 -11.15 4.09 8.86
CA ARG A 206 -10.40 3.66 10.05
C ARG A 206 -9.13 4.46 10.28
N TRP A 207 -8.43 4.86 9.21
CA TRP A 207 -7.12 5.46 9.33
C TRP A 207 -7.01 6.83 8.65
N TRP A 208 -7.33 6.95 7.36
CA TRP A 208 -7.03 8.17 6.59
C TRP A 208 -7.77 9.41 7.10
N VAL A 209 -9.08 9.29 7.40
CA VAL A 209 -9.89 10.41 7.91
C VAL A 209 -9.31 10.99 9.20
N LYS A 210 -8.67 10.15 10.03
CA LYS A 210 -8.17 10.55 11.36
C LYS A 210 -6.72 10.99 11.36
N ASN A 211 -5.89 10.43 10.47
CA ASN A 211 -4.44 10.61 10.50
C ASN A 211 -3.92 11.59 9.44
N ALA A 212 -4.68 11.84 8.37
CA ALA A 212 -4.27 12.73 7.29
C ALA A 212 -5.17 13.96 7.23
N THR A 213 -5.38 14.67 8.35
CA THR A 213 -6.34 15.80 8.44
C THR A 213 -5.80 17.13 7.90
N GLY A 214 -4.55 17.17 7.45
CA GLY A 214 -3.91 18.38 6.93
C GLY A 214 -4.57 18.95 5.66
N ASP A 215 -4.15 20.16 5.32
CA ASP A 215 -4.50 20.83 4.06
C ASP A 215 -3.43 20.49 2.98
N PRO A 216 -3.81 19.92 1.82
CA PRO A 216 -2.87 19.59 0.75
C PRO A 216 -2.27 20.81 0.05
N THR A 217 -2.83 22.01 0.21
CA THR A 217 -2.52 23.21 -0.58
C THR A 217 -1.02 23.49 -0.69
N ARG A 218 -0.30 23.50 0.45
CA ARG A 218 1.15 23.74 0.46
C ARG A 218 1.91 22.72 -0.40
N ALA A 219 1.61 21.43 -0.25
CA ALA A 219 2.31 20.38 -0.98
C ALA A 219 1.98 20.43 -2.48
N LEU A 220 0.75 20.80 -2.83
CA LEU A 220 0.33 21.00 -4.23
C LEU A 220 1.05 22.19 -4.87
N LEU A 221 1.20 23.30 -4.14
CA LEU A 221 1.96 24.47 -4.61
C LEU A 221 3.44 24.12 -4.85
N GLU A 222 4.10 23.51 -3.86
CA GLU A 222 5.50 23.07 -4.01
C GLU A 222 5.67 22.08 -5.18
N LEU A 223 4.68 21.23 -5.44
CA LEU A 223 4.70 20.31 -6.58
C LEU A 223 4.50 21.04 -7.92
N ALA A 224 3.66 22.07 -7.96
CA ALA A 224 3.43 22.89 -9.15
C ALA A 224 4.69 23.68 -9.51
N GLU A 225 5.33 24.31 -8.53
CA GLU A 225 6.60 25.03 -8.70
C GLU A 225 7.70 24.09 -9.23
N ARG A 226 7.86 22.90 -8.62
CA ARG A 226 8.83 21.90 -9.12
C ARG A 226 8.55 21.49 -10.56
N ARG A 227 7.28 21.38 -10.94
CA ARG A 227 6.89 21.03 -12.31
C ARG A 227 7.27 22.14 -13.27
N GLN A 228 6.98 23.40 -12.93
CA GLN A 228 7.34 24.56 -13.75
C GLN A 228 8.85 24.64 -13.97
N LEU A 229 9.64 24.58 -12.89
CA LEU A 229 11.10 24.60 -12.97
C LEU A 229 11.65 23.44 -13.83
N SER A 230 11.09 22.23 -13.69
CA SER A 230 11.53 21.10 -14.53
C SER A 230 11.23 21.31 -16.02
N MET A 231 10.10 21.96 -16.34
CA MET A 231 9.73 22.28 -17.71
C MET A 231 10.65 23.36 -18.30
N GLU A 232 10.93 24.41 -17.53
CA GLU A 232 11.86 25.48 -17.93
C GLU A 232 13.27 24.93 -18.21
N VAL A 233 13.79 24.07 -17.32
CA VAL A 233 15.10 23.41 -17.52
C VAL A 233 15.10 22.54 -18.76
N GLN A 234 14.03 21.78 -19.01
CA GLN A 234 13.92 20.95 -20.21
C GLN A 234 13.85 21.80 -21.49
N MET A 235 13.12 22.92 -21.46
CA MET A 235 13.03 23.86 -22.58
C MET A 235 14.38 24.52 -22.87
N ALA A 236 15.11 24.97 -21.84
CA ALA A 236 16.45 25.54 -21.98
C ALA A 236 17.41 24.52 -22.62
N ARG A 237 17.40 23.27 -22.14
CA ARG A 237 18.24 22.18 -22.70
C ARG A 237 17.91 21.88 -24.16
N ASN A 238 16.62 21.91 -24.53
CA ASN A 238 16.20 21.69 -25.91
C ASN A 238 16.63 22.86 -26.82
N HIS A 239 16.58 24.10 -26.32
CA HIS A 239 17.03 25.29 -27.04
C HIS A 239 18.56 25.30 -27.23
N GLU A 240 19.33 24.85 -26.23
CA GLU A 240 20.79 24.67 -26.35
C GLU A 240 21.17 23.61 -27.39
N HIS A 241 20.45 22.48 -27.44
CA HIS A 241 20.68 21.46 -28.49
C HIS A 241 20.37 21.99 -29.89
N GLN A 242 19.30 22.78 -30.07
CA GLN A 242 18.98 23.38 -31.37
C GLN A 242 19.94 24.50 -31.79
N GLY A 243 20.59 25.18 -30.85
CA GLY A 243 21.61 26.20 -31.14
C GLY A 243 22.94 25.61 -31.61
N LEU A 244 23.31 24.40 -31.18
CA LEU A 244 24.55 23.72 -31.56
C LEU A 244 24.50 23.10 -32.97
N ASP A 245 23.30 22.86 -33.51
CA ASP A 245 23.11 22.31 -34.86
C ASP A 245 23.18 23.39 -35.97
N ILE A 246 23.23 24.68 -35.61
CA ILE A 246 23.23 25.81 -36.58
C ILE A 246 24.64 26.40 -36.77
N GLU A 247 25.61 26.09 -35.90
CA GLU A 247 27.00 26.54 -35.99
C GLU A 247 27.92 25.42 -36.52
N SER A 248 27.84 25.14 -37.81
CA SER A 248 28.95 24.55 -38.57
C SER A 248 29.12 25.31 -39.89
N PRO A 249 30.36 25.72 -40.22
CA PRO A 249 30.61 26.88 -41.06
C PRO A 249 30.44 26.55 -42.54
N GLU A 250 29.60 27.34 -43.22
CA GLU A 250 29.85 27.63 -44.63
C GLU A 250 31.15 28.42 -44.72
N SER A 251 32.24 27.77 -45.10
CA SER A 251 33.45 28.45 -45.55
C SER A 251 34.28 27.53 -46.45
N GLY A 252 34.26 27.86 -47.75
CA GLY A 252 35.44 27.81 -48.63
C GLY A 252 35.73 26.51 -49.35
#